data_AF-K7ZAP7-F1
#
_entry.id   AF-K7ZAP7-F1
#
_cell.length_a   1.000
_cell.length_b   1.000
_cell.length_c   1.000
_cell.angle_alpha   90.00
_cell.angle_beta   90.00
_cell.angle_gamma   90.00
#
_symmetry.space_group_name_H-M   'P 1'
#
loop_
_entity.id
_entity.type
_entity.pdbx_description
1 polymer ?
#
loop_
_entity_poly.entity_id
_entity_poly.type
_entity_poly.pdbx_seq_one_letter_code
_entity_poly.pdbx_strand_id
1 'polypeptide(L)'
;MDSRSDGGKDQGPSPKELLLASICGCTGMDVVSILQKMRVGLQSCSVDADTDTTAGYPSIFDRVKLKFLVKGEMKNEQLMKAVVLSMTKYCGVSAMVVKASPIDYEVYLNDVKIGEGQADFESAKA
;
A
#
# COMPACT_ATOMS: atom_id res chain seq x y z
N MET A 1 -17.91 -4.22 -8.26
CA MET A 1 -17.23 -5.52 -8.08
C MET A 1 -17.93 -6.52 -8.96
N ASP A 2 -17.19 -7.25 -9.77
CA ASP A 2 -17.72 -8.28 -10.68
C ASP A 2 -16.74 -9.46 -10.69
N SER A 3 -17.11 -10.58 -11.30
CA SER A 3 -16.25 -11.75 -11.42
C SER A 3 -16.08 -12.19 -12.87
N ARG A 4 -14.92 -12.75 -13.18
CA ARG A 4 -14.63 -13.37 -14.49
C ARG A 4 -15.35 -14.71 -14.68
N SER A 5 -15.67 -15.38 -13.58
CA SER A 5 -16.35 -16.67 -13.51
C SER A 5 -17.48 -16.61 -12.48
N ASP A 6 -18.37 -17.60 -12.47
CA ASP A 6 -19.48 -17.73 -11.48
C ASP A 6 -20.61 -16.69 -11.63
N GLY A 7 -21.02 -16.39 -12.87
CA GLY A 7 -22.19 -15.56 -13.17
C GLY A 7 -21.93 -14.06 -13.27
N GLY A 8 -20.67 -13.64 -13.10
CA GLY A 8 -20.22 -12.27 -13.37
C GLY A 8 -20.02 -11.98 -14.86
N LYS A 9 -19.91 -10.69 -15.21
CA LYS A 9 -19.75 -10.21 -16.59
C LYS A 9 -18.39 -9.56 -16.84
N ASP A 10 -17.44 -9.70 -15.90
CA ASP A 10 -16.13 -9.05 -15.93
C ASP A 10 -16.19 -7.53 -16.16
N GLN A 11 -17.24 -6.86 -15.66
CA GLN A 11 -17.46 -5.42 -15.82
C GLN A 11 -16.90 -4.59 -14.65
N GLY A 12 -16.14 -5.19 -13.75
CA GLY A 12 -15.55 -4.51 -12.62
C GLY A 12 -14.51 -5.36 -11.90
N PRO A 13 -13.74 -4.76 -10.97
CA PRO A 13 -12.68 -5.48 -10.27
C PRO A 13 -13.28 -6.62 -9.43
N SER A 14 -12.54 -7.72 -9.37
CA SER A 14 -12.81 -8.82 -8.47
C SER A 14 -12.70 -8.40 -7.00
N PRO A 15 -13.29 -9.16 -6.05
CA PRO A 15 -13.14 -8.88 -4.63
C PRO A 15 -11.68 -8.75 -4.17
N LYS A 16 -10.78 -9.59 -4.69
CA LYS A 16 -9.34 -9.57 -4.36
C LYS A 16 -8.66 -8.31 -4.92
N GLU A 17 -8.93 -7.95 -6.18
CA GLU A 17 -8.40 -6.72 -6.77
C GLU A 17 -8.91 -5.47 -6.05
N LEU A 18 -10.19 -5.47 -5.65
CA LEU A 18 -10.75 -4.35 -4.89
C LEU A 18 -10.13 -4.23 -3.49
N LEU A 19 -9.80 -5.36 -2.84
CA LEU A 19 -9.07 -5.34 -1.57
C LEU A 19 -7.65 -4.77 -1.74
N LEU A 20 -6.92 -5.14 -2.79
CA LEU A 20 -5.62 -4.53 -3.10
C LEU A 20 -5.74 -3.03 -3.35
N ALA A 21 -6.72 -2.62 -4.16
CA ALA A 21 -7.01 -1.21 -4.40
C ALA A 21 -7.37 -0.47 -3.08
N SER A 22 -8.04 -1.14 -2.15
CA SER A 22 -8.35 -0.58 -0.83
C SER A 22 -7.11 -0.37 0.04
N ILE A 23 -6.12 -1.28 -0.02
CA ILE A 23 -4.82 -1.11 0.63
C ILE A 23 -4.11 0.11 0.02
N CYS A 24 -3.99 0.18 -1.31
CA CYS A 24 -3.36 1.30 -2.02
C CYS A 24 -4.03 2.63 -1.68
N GLY A 25 -5.37 2.68 -1.68
CA GLY A 25 -6.14 3.86 -1.36
C GLY A 25 -5.93 4.32 0.08
N CYS A 26 -6.04 3.40 1.05
CA CYS A 26 -5.81 3.69 2.47
C CYS A 26 -4.43 4.31 2.71
N THR A 27 -3.37 3.62 2.26
CA THR A 27 -2.00 4.13 2.49
C THR A 27 -1.66 5.35 1.66
N GLY A 28 -2.19 5.46 0.44
CA GLY A 28 -1.97 6.62 -0.42
C GLY A 28 -2.55 7.88 0.21
N MET A 29 -3.77 7.80 0.75
CA MET A 29 -4.41 8.92 1.48
C MET A 29 -3.59 9.34 2.71
N ASP A 30 -3.08 8.38 3.49
CA ASP A 30 -2.24 8.67 4.65
C ASP A 30 -0.94 9.39 4.25
N VAL A 31 -0.22 8.87 3.25
CA VAL A 31 1.03 9.48 2.77
C VAL A 31 0.77 10.90 2.26
N VAL A 32 -0.23 11.09 1.40
CA VAL A 32 -0.59 12.42 0.89
C VAL A 32 -0.93 13.39 2.03
N SER A 33 -1.75 12.95 2.99
CA SER A 33 -2.15 13.77 4.15
C SER A 33 -0.94 14.18 5.01
N ILE A 34 -0.02 13.25 5.28
CA ILE A 34 1.19 13.52 6.07
C ILE A 34 2.11 14.50 5.33
N LEU A 35 2.35 14.29 4.03
CA LEU A 35 3.20 15.16 3.24
C LEU A 35 2.65 16.58 3.10
N GLN A 36 1.33 16.72 2.94
CA GLN A 36 0.67 18.02 2.97
C GLN A 36 0.86 18.73 4.31
N LYS A 37 0.76 18.02 5.45
CA LYS A 37 1.03 18.59 6.78
C LYS A 37 2.49 19.02 6.95
N MET A 38 3.43 18.34 6.28
CA MET A 38 4.85 18.71 6.27
C MET A 38 5.16 19.89 5.33
N ARG A 39 4.17 20.39 4.56
CA ARG A 39 4.29 21.53 3.63
C ARG A 39 5.37 21.33 2.56
N VAL A 40 5.47 20.11 2.02
CA VAL A 40 6.40 19.76 0.94
C VAL A 40 5.75 19.90 -0.44
N GLY A 41 6.56 20.06 -1.49
CA GLY A 41 6.11 20.26 -2.87
C GLY A 41 5.69 18.97 -3.56
N LEU A 42 4.63 18.31 -3.07
CA LEU A 42 4.09 17.09 -3.69
C LEU A 42 3.43 17.40 -5.05
N GLN A 43 3.83 16.66 -6.09
CA GLN A 43 3.24 16.75 -7.44
C GLN A 43 2.31 15.58 -7.74
N SER A 44 2.74 14.35 -7.44
CA SER A 44 1.93 13.15 -7.62
C SER A 44 2.32 12.04 -6.63
N CYS A 45 1.36 11.21 -6.26
CA CYS A 45 1.56 10.01 -5.46
C CYS A 45 0.74 8.88 -6.07
N SER A 46 1.39 7.83 -6.54
CA SER A 46 0.76 6.56 -6.94
C SER A 46 1.25 5.45 -6.02
N VAL A 47 0.38 4.46 -5.79
CA VAL A 47 0.73 3.25 -5.04
C VAL A 47 0.31 2.05 -5.87
N ASP A 48 1.29 1.31 -6.35
CA ASP A 48 1.05 0.07 -7.09
C ASP A 48 1.12 -1.10 -6.11
N ALA A 49 0.25 -2.10 -6.30
CA ALA A 49 0.27 -3.33 -5.51
C ALA A 49 0.40 -4.54 -6.43
N ASP A 50 1.22 -5.48 -6.01
CA ASP A 50 1.39 -6.80 -6.63
C ASP A 50 1.25 -7.88 -5.55
N THR A 51 0.72 -9.04 -5.92
CA THR A 51 0.52 -10.14 -4.97
C THR A 51 0.42 -11.48 -5.67
N ASP A 52 1.02 -12.48 -5.04
CA ASP A 52 0.79 -13.89 -5.35
C ASP A 52 -0.30 -14.44 -4.43
N THR A 53 -0.98 -15.51 -4.85
CA THR A 53 -1.97 -16.20 -4.02
C THR A 53 -1.50 -17.59 -3.62
N THR A 54 -1.80 -17.97 -2.37
CA THR A 54 -1.53 -19.31 -1.85
C THR A 54 -2.25 -20.41 -2.64
N ALA A 55 -1.63 -21.59 -2.70
CA ALA A 55 -2.21 -22.78 -3.31
C ALA A 55 -3.27 -23.43 -2.39
N GLY A 56 -4.33 -23.96 -2.98
CA GLY A 56 -5.42 -24.63 -2.25
C GLY A 56 -6.55 -23.70 -1.80
N TYR A 57 -7.47 -24.22 -0.98
CA TYR A 57 -8.63 -23.49 -0.48
C TYR A 57 -8.63 -23.41 1.07
N PRO A 58 -8.95 -22.25 1.67
CA PRO A 58 -9.18 -20.95 1.01
C PRO A 58 -7.87 -20.29 0.56
N SER A 59 -7.84 -19.79 -0.69
CA SER A 59 -6.68 -19.09 -1.26
C SER A 59 -6.66 -17.62 -0.84
N ILE A 60 -5.67 -17.24 -0.03
CA ILE A 60 -5.38 -15.87 0.40
C ILE A 60 -4.18 -15.28 -0.35
N PHE A 61 -3.90 -13.98 -0.15
CA PHE A 61 -2.62 -13.39 -0.55
C PHE A 61 -1.47 -14.08 0.18
N ASP A 62 -0.46 -14.52 -0.56
CA ASP A 62 0.77 -15.07 0.00
C ASP A 62 1.67 -13.95 0.51
N ARG A 63 1.79 -12.89 -0.30
CA ARG A 63 2.58 -11.69 0.03
C ARG A 63 2.12 -10.53 -0.82
N VAL A 64 1.85 -9.39 -0.19
CA VAL A 64 1.52 -8.14 -0.90
C VAL A 64 2.80 -7.30 -1.01
N LYS A 65 3.10 -6.83 -2.21
CA LYS A 65 4.23 -5.93 -2.50
C LYS A 65 3.67 -4.59 -2.94
N LEU A 66 3.99 -3.53 -2.21
CA LEU A 66 3.58 -2.16 -2.53
C LEU A 66 4.74 -1.37 -3.12
N LYS A 67 4.47 -0.52 -4.10
CA LYS A 67 5.44 0.44 -4.63
C LYS A 67 4.86 1.84 -4.51
N PHE A 68 5.47 2.65 -3.67
CA PHE A 68 5.15 4.07 -3.53
C PHE A 68 5.92 4.85 -4.59
N LEU A 69 5.22 5.37 -5.59
CA LEU A 69 5.78 6.15 -6.68
C LEU A 69 5.39 7.62 -6.47
N VAL A 70 6.31 8.40 -5.91
CA VAL A 70 6.05 9.80 -5.55
C VAL A 70 6.92 10.73 -6.39
N LYS A 71 6.32 11.82 -6.86
CA LYS A 71 7.02 12.91 -7.56
C LYS A 71 6.81 14.22 -6.83
N GLY A 72 7.87 15.01 -6.71
CA GLY A 72 7.81 16.29 -6.03
C GLY A 72 9.15 16.79 -5.49
N GLU A 73 9.10 17.97 -4.88
CA GLU A 73 10.23 18.62 -4.22
C GLU A 73 10.14 18.42 -2.71
N MET A 74 10.96 17.48 -2.22
CA MET A 74 11.01 17.07 -0.82
C MET A 74 12.30 16.31 -0.52
N LYS A 75 12.66 16.19 0.75
CA LYS A 75 13.78 15.34 1.17
C LYS A 75 13.36 13.87 1.26
N ASN A 76 14.31 12.97 1.00
CA ASN A 76 14.10 11.52 1.11
C ASN A 76 13.57 11.13 2.50
N GLU A 77 14.09 11.75 3.58
CA GLU A 77 13.65 11.41 4.94
C GLU A 77 12.19 11.83 5.20
N GLN A 78 11.71 12.89 4.54
CA GLN A 78 10.32 13.33 4.68
C GLN A 78 9.37 12.32 4.04
N LEU A 79 9.70 11.85 2.83
CA LEU A 79 8.90 10.82 2.15
C LEU A 79 8.94 9.50 2.92
N MET A 80 10.13 9.04 3.29
CA MET A 80 10.30 7.80 4.05
C MET A 80 9.52 7.85 5.37
N LYS A 81 9.59 8.97 6.10
CA LYS A 81 8.82 9.13 7.34
C LYS A 81 7.31 9.03 7.12
N ALA A 82 6.78 9.60 6.04
CA ALA A 82 5.35 9.52 5.73
C ALA A 82 4.92 8.09 5.42
N VAL A 83 5.69 7.36 4.60
CA VAL A 83 5.40 5.95 4.27
C VAL A 83 5.52 5.07 5.51
N VAL A 84 6.58 5.21 6.30
CA VAL A 84 6.76 4.43 7.54
C VAL A 84 5.61 4.65 8.51
N LEU A 85 5.17 5.89 8.70
CA LEU A 85 4.03 6.19 9.57
C LEU A 85 2.73 5.54 9.06
N SER A 86 2.50 5.53 7.75
CA SER A 86 1.36 4.83 7.15
C SER A 86 1.43 3.32 7.40
N MET A 87 2.60 2.71 7.18
CA MET A 87 2.83 1.26 7.26
C MET A 87 3.04 0.70 8.67
N THR A 88 3.11 1.55 9.69
CA THR A 88 3.32 1.10 11.08
C THR A 88 2.30 1.66 12.06
N LYS A 89 1.56 2.71 11.70
CA LYS A 89 0.67 3.41 12.65
C LYS A 89 -0.74 3.72 12.15
N TYR A 90 -0.89 4.18 10.90
CA TYR A 90 -2.15 4.81 10.48
C TYR A 90 -3.07 3.95 9.61
N CYS A 91 -2.55 3.25 8.59
CA CYS A 91 -3.42 2.59 7.64
C CYS A 91 -4.08 1.34 8.23
N GLY A 92 -5.33 1.49 8.67
CA GLY A 92 -6.11 0.43 9.30
C GLY A 92 -6.36 -0.78 8.39
N VAL A 93 -6.44 -0.57 7.07
CA VAL A 93 -6.58 -1.66 6.09
C VAL A 93 -5.33 -2.53 6.08
N SER A 94 -4.14 -1.92 5.97
CA SER A 94 -2.86 -2.64 6.04
C SER A 94 -2.69 -3.35 7.39
N ALA A 95 -3.09 -2.71 8.49
CA ALA A 95 -3.03 -3.31 9.83
C ALA A 95 -3.92 -4.55 10.00
N MET A 96 -5.00 -4.68 9.22
CA MET A 96 -5.82 -5.90 9.17
C MET A 96 -5.17 -6.97 8.30
N VAL A 97 -4.73 -6.60 7.10
CA VAL A 97 -4.21 -7.56 6.10
C VAL A 97 -2.88 -8.17 6.56
N VAL A 98 -2.01 -7.39 7.21
CA VAL A 98 -0.68 -7.85 7.67
C VAL A 98 -0.75 -9.05 8.63
N LYS A 99 -1.87 -9.22 9.34
CA LYS A 99 -2.09 -10.36 10.26
C LYS A 99 -2.28 -11.69 9.54
N ALA A 100 -2.63 -11.65 8.26
CA ALA A 100 -2.88 -12.82 7.44
C ALA A 100 -1.85 -12.99 6.31
N SER A 101 -1.33 -11.87 5.78
CA SER A 101 -0.36 -11.86 4.68
C SER A 101 0.68 -10.77 4.93
N PRO A 102 1.99 -11.07 4.86
CA PRO A 102 3.02 -10.04 4.93
C PRO A 102 2.83 -8.98 3.83
N ILE A 103 3.16 -7.73 4.17
CA ILE A 103 3.14 -6.60 3.25
C ILE A 103 4.54 -5.99 3.23
N ASP A 104 5.20 -6.08 2.08
CA ASP A 104 6.48 -5.41 1.83
C ASP A 104 6.22 -4.15 1.00
N TYR A 105 7.08 -3.15 1.14
CA TYR A 105 6.97 -1.93 0.36
C TYR A 105 8.32 -1.39 -0.10
N GLU A 106 8.31 -0.75 -1.26
CA GLU A 106 9.41 0.03 -1.80
C GLU A 106 8.97 1.49 -2.01
N VAL A 107 9.90 2.42 -1.84
CA VAL A 107 9.64 3.85 -1.95
C VAL A 107 10.53 4.47 -3.01
N TYR A 108 9.90 5.16 -3.95
CA TYR A 108 10.55 5.86 -5.05
C TYR A 108 10.19 7.35 -5.00
N LEU A 109 11.21 8.20 -5.06
CA LEU A 109 11.07 9.64 -5.24
C LEU A 109 11.67 10.04 -6.58
N ASN A 110 10.87 10.67 -7.44
CA ASN A 110 11.29 11.11 -8.78
C ASN A 110 11.95 9.96 -9.57
N ASP A 111 11.30 8.79 -9.56
CA ASP A 111 11.72 7.56 -10.24
C ASP A 111 13.01 6.92 -9.70
N VAL A 112 13.54 7.39 -8.55
CA VAL A 112 14.70 6.80 -7.86
C VAL A 112 14.26 6.08 -6.59
N LYS A 113 14.67 4.82 -6.41
CA LYS A 113 14.43 4.06 -5.18
C LYS A 113 15.20 4.69 -4.01
N ILE A 114 14.48 5.10 -2.97
CA ILE A 114 15.06 5.75 -1.78
C ILE A 114 15.00 4.86 -0.53
N GLY A 115 14.23 3.77 -0.56
CA GLY A 115 14.13 2.84 0.56
C GLY A 115 13.13 1.72 0.32
N GLU A 116 13.10 0.80 1.27
CA GLU A 116 12.19 -0.34 1.33
C GLU A 116 11.94 -0.71 2.79
N GLY A 117 10.91 -1.51 3.04
CA GLY A 117 10.60 -2.01 4.37
C GLY A 117 9.44 -2.99 4.36
N GLN A 118 9.06 -3.43 5.56
CA GLN A 118 7.93 -4.30 5.78
C GLN A 118 6.94 -3.59 6.71
N ALA A 119 5.64 -3.76 6.45
CA ALA A 119 4.61 -3.21 7.31
C ALA A 119 4.61 -3.95 8.65
N ASP A 120 4.68 -3.20 9.75
CA ASP A 120 4.67 -3.74 11.11
C ASP A 120 3.90 -2.78 12.02
N PHE A 121 2.72 -3.23 12.44
CA PHE A 121 1.82 -2.50 13.33
C PHE A 121 1.82 -3.06 14.76
N GLU A 122 2.61 -4.11 15.04
CA GLU A 122 2.72 -4.69 16.38
C GLU A 122 3.69 -3.89 17.24
N SER A 123 4.79 -3.42 16.64
CA SER A 123 5.78 -2.56 17.29
C SER A 123 5.21 -1.20 17.78
N ALA A 124 4.08 -0.75 17.23
CA ALA A 124 3.43 0.51 17.59
C ALA A 124 2.53 0.45 18.84
N LYS A 125 2.38 -0.74 19.46
CA LYS A 125 1.61 -0.96 20.70
C LYS A 125 2.45 -0.90 21.99
N ALA A 126 3.77 -0.71 21.88
CA ALA A 126 4.67 -0.56 23.02
C ALA A 126 4.78 0.90 23.50
#